data_AF-A0A0C9Z783-F1
#
_entry.id   AF-A0A0C9Z783-F1
#
_cell.length_a   1.000
_cell.length_b   1.000
_cell.length_c   1.000
_cell.angle_alpha   90.00
_cell.angle_beta   90.00
_cell.angle_gamma   90.00
#
_symmetry.space_group_name_H-M   'P 1'
#
loop_
_entity.id
_entity.type
_entity.pdbx_description
1 polymer ?
#
loop_
_entity_poly.entity_id
_entity_poly.type
_entity_poly.pdbx_seq_one_letter_code
_entity_poly.pdbx_strand_id
1 'polypeptide(L)'
;MSPSQNIEHYDGPADNPPTLATALPPEQSETAQSCPKLFCLYRKPCDDLCWQRITCQSLSRHMQTEHGVYEKPGDECVDCRWLECSKQIKRHNIYRHYKETHLGHKRGVGHS
;
A
#
# COMPACT_ATOMS: atom_id res chain seq x y z
N MET A 1 48.23 -22.84 8.26
CA MET A 1 48.99 -22.71 9.51
C MET A 1 48.68 -21.35 10.10
N SER A 2 48.25 -21.29 11.36
CA SER A 2 48.19 -20.05 12.16
C SER A 2 49.34 -20.09 13.18
N PRO A 3 49.95 -18.96 13.54
CA PRO A 3 49.67 -18.27 14.82
C PRO A 3 49.39 -16.75 14.61
N SER A 4 48.68 -16.03 15.48
CA SER A 4 49.04 -15.54 16.84
C SER A 4 50.26 -14.58 16.81
N GLN A 5 50.36 -13.45 17.54
CA GLN A 5 49.78 -13.07 18.83
C GLN A 5 49.55 -11.54 18.99
N ASN A 6 48.53 -11.19 19.79
CA ASN A 6 48.56 -10.29 20.96
C ASN A 6 49.25 -8.89 20.92
N ILE A 7 48.45 -7.83 21.13
CA ILE A 7 48.79 -6.71 22.04
C ILE A 7 47.57 -6.44 22.95
N GLU A 8 47.72 -6.72 24.24
CA GLU A 8 46.86 -6.27 25.34
C GLU A 8 47.25 -4.85 25.76
N HIS A 9 46.29 -4.02 26.17
CA HIS A 9 46.58 -2.75 26.86
C HIS A 9 45.56 -2.46 27.97
N TYR A 10 46.07 -2.08 29.15
CA TYR A 10 45.46 -2.23 30.47
C TYR A 10 46.03 -1.14 31.40
N ASP A 11 45.31 -0.45 32.28
CA ASP A 11 43.87 -0.43 32.62
C ASP A 11 43.47 1.01 33.05
N GLY A 12 42.16 1.28 33.19
CA GLY A 12 41.66 2.51 33.78
C GLY A 12 40.16 2.45 34.11
N PRO A 13 39.77 2.35 35.41
CA PRO A 13 38.36 2.29 35.79
C PRO A 13 37.72 3.68 35.81
N ALA A 14 36.46 3.76 35.35
CA ALA A 14 35.60 4.91 35.58
C ALA A 14 34.16 4.43 35.86
N ASP A 15 33.85 4.27 37.14
CA ASP A 15 32.49 4.12 37.67
C ASP A 15 31.51 5.09 36.99
N ASN A 16 30.62 4.57 36.15
CA ASN A 16 29.43 5.26 35.68
C ASN A 16 28.29 4.25 35.55
N PRO A 17 27.17 4.41 36.26
CA PRO A 17 26.05 3.48 36.20
C PRO A 17 25.34 3.55 34.84
N PRO A 18 24.69 2.46 34.38
CA PRO A 18 23.92 2.46 33.15
C PRO A 18 22.67 3.34 33.31
N THR A 19 22.80 4.61 32.93
CA THR A 19 21.64 5.50 32.86
C THR A 19 20.79 5.08 31.67
N LEU A 20 19.57 4.63 31.97
CA LEU A 20 18.51 4.29 31.03
C LEU A 20 18.10 5.52 30.19
N ALA A 21 18.93 5.85 29.21
CA ALA A 21 18.52 6.64 28.06
C ALA A 21 17.97 5.67 27.01
N THR A 22 16.69 5.33 27.14
CA THR A 22 15.94 4.69 26.07
C THR A 22 16.01 5.58 24.84
N ALA A 23 16.92 5.26 23.92
CA ALA A 23 16.92 5.82 22.58
C ALA A 23 15.69 5.26 21.87
N LEU A 24 14.55 5.90 22.10
CA LEU A 24 13.38 5.76 21.26
C LEU A 24 13.87 5.97 19.81
N PRO A 25 13.54 5.07 18.87
CA PRO A 25 13.74 5.36 17.46
C PRO A 25 13.10 6.71 17.17
N PRO A 26 13.67 7.54 16.27
CA PRO A 26 13.05 8.81 15.91
C PRO A 26 11.60 8.52 15.55
N GLU A 27 10.66 9.23 16.18
CA GLU A 27 9.26 9.10 15.83
C GLU A 27 9.09 9.60 14.40
N GLN A 28 9.18 8.65 13.46
CA GLN A 28 8.78 8.81 12.07
C GLN A 28 7.27 8.97 12.06
N SER A 29 6.85 10.16 12.49
CA SER A 29 5.62 10.84 12.15
C SER A 29 5.63 11.26 10.67
N GLU A 30 6.23 10.43 9.82
CA GLU A 30 5.90 10.40 8.41
C GLU A 30 4.43 10.03 8.32
N THR A 31 3.66 10.92 7.69
CA THR A 31 2.22 10.84 7.61
C THR A 31 1.80 9.59 6.84
N ALA A 32 1.61 8.47 7.55
CA ALA A 32 1.03 7.26 7.03
C ALA A 32 -0.44 7.55 6.68
N GLN A 33 -0.66 8.08 5.47
CA GLN A 33 -1.97 8.35 4.91
C GLN A 33 -2.67 7.02 4.64
N SER A 34 -3.28 6.49 5.70
CA SER A 34 -3.99 5.22 5.71
C SER A 34 -5.04 5.23 4.61
N CYS A 35 -4.93 4.30 3.66
CA CYS A 35 -5.86 4.20 2.55
C CYS A 35 -7.30 4.09 3.10
N PRO A 36 -8.23 4.95 2.68
CA PRO A 36 -9.61 4.89 3.18
C PRO A 36 -10.20 3.52 2.82
N LYS A 37 -10.72 2.81 3.83
CA LYS A 37 -11.44 1.55 3.65
C LYS A 37 -12.85 1.88 3.17
N LEU A 38 -13.15 1.60 1.91
CA LEU A 38 -14.40 1.99 1.25
C LEU A 38 -15.17 0.78 0.76
N PHE A 39 -16.45 0.98 0.45
CA PHE A 39 -17.27 -0.06 -0.17
C PHE A 39 -17.02 -0.09 -1.69
N CYS A 40 -16.92 -1.28 -2.24
CA CYS A 40 -16.98 -1.48 -3.68
C CYS A 40 -18.42 -1.22 -4.15
N LEU A 41 -18.62 -0.16 -4.94
CA LEU A 41 -19.92 0.16 -5.56
C LEU A 41 -19.91 -0.22 -7.06
N TYR A 42 -19.17 -1.26 -7.42
CA TYR A 42 -19.20 -1.82 -8.77
C TYR A 42 -20.53 -2.57 -9.00
N ARG A 43 -21.20 -2.28 -10.13
CA ARG A 43 -22.44 -2.95 -10.54
C ARG A 43 -22.15 -4.34 -11.10
N LYS A 44 -22.87 -5.32 -10.59
CA LYS A 44 -22.90 -6.70 -11.06
C LYS A 44 -23.80 -6.83 -12.31
N PRO A 45 -23.75 -7.96 -13.04
CA PRO A 45 -24.66 -8.22 -14.16
C PRO A 45 -26.16 -8.18 -13.80
N CYS A 46 -26.51 -8.43 -12.53
CA CYS A 46 -27.89 -8.36 -12.03
C CYS A 46 -28.32 -6.94 -11.59
N ASP A 47 -27.57 -5.90 -11.97
CA ASP A 47 -27.67 -4.49 -11.54
C ASP A 47 -27.46 -4.22 -10.02
N ASP A 48 -27.37 -5.27 -9.21
CA ASP A 48 -26.92 -5.19 -7.81
C ASP A 48 -25.51 -4.60 -7.64
N LEU A 49 -25.29 -3.87 -6.56
CA LEU A 49 -23.97 -3.38 -6.15
C LEU A 49 -23.17 -4.44 -5.38
N CYS A 50 -21.85 -4.32 -5.40
CA CYS A 50 -20.96 -5.25 -4.72
C CYS A 50 -21.02 -5.19 -3.18
N TRP A 51 -20.99 -3.98 -2.61
CA TRP A 51 -21.00 -3.67 -1.17
C TRP A 51 -19.90 -4.34 -0.32
N GLN A 52 -18.92 -5.01 -0.92
CA GLN A 52 -17.76 -5.55 -0.21
C GLN A 52 -16.79 -4.44 0.21
N ARG A 53 -16.21 -4.52 1.41
CA ARG A 53 -15.19 -3.56 1.86
C ARG A 53 -13.85 -3.85 1.18
N ILE A 54 -13.23 -2.80 0.66
CA ILE A 54 -11.98 -2.84 -0.08
C ILE A 54 -10.99 -1.78 0.43
N THR A 55 -9.71 -2.03 0.17
CA THR A 55 -8.61 -1.08 0.40
C THR A 55 -7.82 -0.94 -0.90
N CYS A 56 -6.93 0.04 -1.00
CA CYS A 56 -6.08 0.19 -2.18
C CYS A 56 -5.10 -0.99 -2.41
N GLN A 57 -4.84 -1.78 -1.37
CA GLN A 57 -4.09 -3.04 -1.43
C GLN A 57 -4.98 -4.19 -1.93
N SER A 58 -6.20 -4.35 -1.39
CA SER A 58 -7.08 -5.46 -1.78
C SER A 58 -7.83 -5.25 -3.10
N LEU A 59 -7.94 -4.00 -3.57
CA LEU A 59 -8.69 -3.59 -4.77
C LEU A 59 -8.41 -4.47 -6.00
N SER A 60 -7.13 -4.71 -6.34
CA SER A 60 -6.78 -5.45 -7.56
C SER A 60 -7.28 -6.89 -7.47
N ARG A 61 -6.98 -7.60 -6.38
CA ARG A 61 -7.46 -8.96 -6.13
C ARG A 61 -8.99 -9.03 -6.14
N HIS A 62 -9.66 -8.12 -5.43
CA HIS A 62 -11.12 -8.07 -5.35
C HIS A 62 -11.77 -7.86 -6.72
N MET A 63 -11.23 -6.95 -7.54
CA MET A 63 -11.74 -6.69 -8.90
C MET A 63 -11.59 -7.90 -9.83
N GLN A 64 -10.53 -8.68 -9.63
CA GLN A 64 -10.29 -9.92 -10.38
C GLN A 64 -11.20 -11.07 -9.92
N THR A 65 -11.37 -11.29 -8.61
CA THR A 65 -12.15 -12.42 -8.09
C THR A 65 -13.65 -12.18 -8.15
N GLU A 66 -14.12 -10.98 -7.81
CA GLU A 66 -15.57 -10.70 -7.69
C GLU A 66 -16.20 -10.18 -8.99
N HIS A 67 -15.41 -9.51 -9.84
CA HIS A 67 -15.94 -8.79 -11.02
C HIS A 67 -15.33 -9.23 -12.36
N GLY A 68 -14.33 -10.12 -12.35
CA GLY A 68 -13.61 -10.53 -13.56
C GLY A 68 -12.90 -9.38 -14.28
N VAL A 69 -12.58 -8.30 -13.58
CA VAL A 69 -11.88 -7.14 -14.13
C VAL A 69 -10.38 -7.37 -13.99
N TYR A 70 -9.71 -7.52 -15.12
CA TYR A 70 -8.26 -7.70 -15.21
C TYR A 70 -7.63 -6.54 -15.98
N GLU A 71 -6.46 -6.11 -15.53
CA GLU A 71 -5.54 -5.39 -16.38
C GLU A 71 -4.99 -6.37 -17.42
N LYS A 72 -5.15 -6.02 -18.70
CA LYS A 72 -4.55 -6.76 -19.82
C LYS A 72 -3.82 -5.75 -20.72
N PRO A 73 -2.58 -6.04 -21.16
CA PRO A 73 -1.91 -5.23 -22.16
C PRO A 73 -2.72 -5.27 -23.47
N GLY A 74 -2.94 -4.10 -24.05
CA GLY A 74 -3.80 -3.90 -25.20
C GLY A 74 -4.40 -2.50 -25.20
N ASP A 75 -4.86 -2.06 -26.37
CA ASP A 75 -5.55 -0.77 -26.54
C ASP A 75 -7.08 -0.89 -26.41
N GLU A 76 -7.57 -2.07 -26.02
CA GLU A 76 -8.96 -2.28 -25.63
C GLU A 76 -9.34 -1.39 -24.44
N CYS A 77 -10.40 -0.61 -24.64
CA CYS A 77 -11.10 0.08 -23.58
C CYS A 77 -12.11 -0.84 -22.88
N VAL A 78 -12.39 -0.54 -21.62
CA VAL A 78 -13.47 -1.13 -20.83
C VAL A 78 -14.26 -0.03 -20.14
N ASP A 79 -15.56 -0.22 -20.02
CA ASP A 79 -16.42 0.73 -19.34
C ASP A 79 -16.33 0.53 -17.82
N CYS A 80 -16.13 1.62 -17.08
CA CYS A 80 -16.19 1.59 -15.64
C CYS A 80 -17.65 1.46 -15.19
N ARG A 81 -18.01 0.29 -14.65
CA ARG A 81 -19.35 0.01 -14.07
C ARG A 81 -19.43 0.35 -12.57
N TRP A 82 -18.60 1.26 -12.08
CA TRP A 82 -18.77 1.79 -10.72
C TRP A 82 -20.02 2.67 -10.66
N LEU A 83 -20.72 2.70 -9.53
CA LEU A 83 -21.88 3.56 -9.33
C LEU A 83 -21.54 5.01 -9.74
N GLU A 84 -22.42 5.60 -10.56
CA GLU A 84 -22.29 6.96 -11.13
C GLU A 84 -21.03 7.20 -12.00
N CYS A 85 -20.28 6.16 -12.35
CA CYS A 85 -19.26 6.23 -13.37
C CYS A 85 -19.77 5.67 -14.71
N SER A 86 -19.53 6.42 -15.78
CA SER A 86 -19.81 6.03 -17.17
C SER A 86 -18.58 6.19 -18.06
N LYS A 87 -17.39 6.29 -17.46
CA LYS A 87 -16.14 6.52 -18.18
C LYS A 87 -15.64 5.24 -18.84
N GLN A 88 -15.32 5.36 -20.13
CA GLN A 88 -14.58 4.34 -20.87
C GLN A 88 -13.07 4.54 -20.65
N ILE A 89 -12.37 3.48 -20.23
CA ILE A 89 -10.98 3.53 -19.75
C ILE A 89 -10.16 2.44 -20.43
N LYS A 90 -8.96 2.76 -20.96
CA LYS A 90 -8.02 1.73 -21.47
C LYS A 90 -7.70 0.71 -20.37
N ARG A 91 -7.67 -0.60 -20.67
CA ARG A 91 -7.48 -1.65 -19.63
C ARG A 91 -6.25 -1.44 -18.74
N HIS A 92 -5.12 -1.01 -19.30
CA HIS A 92 -3.88 -0.72 -18.56
C HIS A 92 -3.95 0.53 -17.63
N ASN A 93 -5.09 1.22 -17.60
CA ASN A 93 -5.34 2.36 -16.70
C ASN A 93 -6.48 2.08 -15.70
N ILE A 94 -7.13 0.91 -15.75
CA ILE A 94 -8.38 0.66 -15.02
C ILE A 94 -8.19 0.71 -13.49
N TYR A 95 -7.13 0.10 -12.96
CA TYR A 95 -6.85 0.15 -11.52
C TYR A 95 -6.40 1.53 -11.06
N ARG A 96 -5.70 2.30 -11.89
CA ARG A 96 -5.37 3.70 -11.58
C ARG A 96 -6.63 4.54 -11.49
N HIS A 97 -7.54 4.39 -12.47
CA HIS A 97 -8.83 5.05 -12.46
C HIS A 97 -9.63 4.71 -11.20
N TYR A 98 -9.72 3.44 -10.79
CA TYR A 98 -10.43 3.05 -9.57
C TYR A 98 -9.81 3.67 -8.31
N LYS A 99 -8.48 3.60 -8.15
CA LYS A 99 -7.79 4.21 -7.00
C LYS A 99 -8.04 5.72 -6.93
N GLU A 100 -7.80 6.43 -8.03
CA GLU A 100 -7.86 7.90 -8.08
C GLU A 100 -9.29 8.44 -8.02
N THR A 101 -10.26 7.76 -8.67
CA THR A 101 -11.63 8.28 -8.83
C THR A 101 -12.58 7.78 -7.73
N HIS A 102 -12.44 6.52 -7.30
CA HIS A 102 -13.44 5.87 -6.44
C HIS A 102 -12.94 5.56 -5.04
N LEU A 103 -11.63 5.36 -4.85
CA LEU A 103 -11.02 5.22 -3.53
C LEU A 103 -10.38 6.53 -3.03
N GLY A 104 -10.50 7.63 -3.79
CA GLY A 104 -10.06 8.96 -3.39
C GLY A 104 -8.54 9.14 -3.25
N HIS A 105 -7.72 8.25 -3.82
CA HIS A 105 -6.26 8.41 -3.78
C HIS A 105 -5.80 9.59 -4.64
N LYS A 106 -5.09 10.52 -4.02
CA LYS A 106 -4.36 11.57 -4.74
C LYS A 106 -3.05 11.01 -5.30
N ARG A 107 -2.57 11.58 -6.40
CA ARG A 107 -1.25 11.22 -6.97
C ARG A 107 -0.12 11.70 -6.08
N GLY A 108 1.01 10.98 -6.12
CA GLY A 108 2.25 11.37 -5.43
C GLY A 108 2.34 10.99 -3.95
N VAL A 109 1.29 10.38 -3.36
CA VAL A 109 1.36 9.84 -2.00
C VAL A 109 1.86 8.40 -2.08
N GLY A 110 3.07 8.18 -1.57
CA GLY A 110 3.64 6.84 -1.44
C GLY A 110 2.90 6.00 -0.41
N HIS A 111 3.01 4.68 -0.52
CA HIS A 111 2.48 3.74 0.45
C HIS A 111 3.63 2.90 0.99
N SER A 112 3.75 2.91 2.32
CA SER A 112 4.63 2.03 3.11
C SER A 112 3.93 0.69 3.38
#